data_AF-A0A9N7NB25-F1
#
_entry.id   AF-A0A9N7NB25-F1
#
_cell.length_a   1.000
_cell.length_b   1.000
_cell.length_c   1.000
_cell.angle_alpha   90.00
_cell.angle_beta   90.00
_cell.angle_gamma   90.00
#
_symmetry.space_group_name_H-M   'P 1'
#
loop_
_entity.id
_entity.type
_entity.pdbx_description
1 polymer ?
#
loop_
_entity_poly.entity_id
_entity_poly.type
_entity_poly.pdbx_seq_one_letter_code
_entity_poly.pdbx_strand_id
1 'polypeptide(L)'
;MASLVVGPTLRDRIVAEQPNDRFLCRMRELSEAGRIGGFVVVSDGALVFEGRLCVPKVWELRREILREAHSAPYTIHPGSTKMYQDLKKSFWWRGMKRQVAKFVDGCLVCQQVKAERQKPRGLLQPLEVPLWKWECITMDYLVELPKSRSGYDSIWVIVDHLTKSAHFLPVRTTMKASDYAELF
;
A
#
# COMPACT_ATOMS: atom_id res chain seq x y z
N MET A 1 -0.45 -27.15 -38.38
CA MET A 1 -0.36 -27.76 -37.03
C MET A 1 0.56 -26.89 -36.18
N ALA A 2 0.01 -26.00 -35.36
CA ALA A 2 0.81 -25.19 -34.44
C ALA A 2 1.22 -26.08 -33.25
N SER A 3 2.50 -26.43 -33.18
CA SER A 3 3.09 -27.15 -32.05
C SER A 3 3.16 -26.22 -30.85
N LEU A 4 2.36 -26.50 -29.83
CA LEU A 4 2.34 -25.76 -28.57
C LEU A 4 3.49 -26.30 -27.71
N VAL A 5 4.68 -25.71 -27.87
CA VAL A 5 5.85 -26.07 -27.07
C VAL A 5 5.64 -25.50 -25.67
N VAL A 6 5.27 -26.37 -24.72
CA VAL A 6 5.18 -26.01 -23.30
C VAL A 6 6.59 -25.77 -22.79
N GLY A 7 6.98 -24.51 -22.64
CA GLY A 7 8.24 -24.15 -22.01
C GLY A 7 8.24 -24.52 -20.52
N PRO A 8 9.43 -24.75 -19.91
CA PRO A 8 9.51 -25.03 -18.48
C PRO A 8 8.93 -23.87 -17.67
N THR A 9 8.13 -24.19 -16.65
CA THR A 9 7.51 -23.17 -15.82
C THR A 9 8.59 -22.39 -15.05
N LEU A 10 8.26 -21.18 -14.60
CA LEU A 10 9.18 -20.38 -13.78
C LEU A 10 9.69 -21.15 -12.55
N ARG A 11 8.84 -22.01 -11.98
CA ARG A 11 9.19 -22.92 -10.88
C ARG A 11 10.26 -23.93 -11.30
N ASP A 12 10.10 -24.59 -12.44
CA ASP A 12 11.06 -25.61 -12.92
C ASP A 12 12.43 -24.99 -13.17
N ARG A 13 12.47 -23.78 -13.75
CA ARG A 13 13.70 -23.01 -13.93
C ARG A 13 14.36 -22.63 -12.61
N ILE A 14 13.57 -22.24 -11.61
CA ILE A 14 14.08 -21.95 -10.27
C ILE A 14 14.70 -23.20 -9.66
N VAL A 15 14.00 -24.33 -9.69
CA VAL A 15 14.46 -25.60 -9.12
C VAL A 15 15.73 -26.10 -9.80
N ALA A 16 15.81 -26.01 -11.13
CA ALA A 16 17.01 -26.39 -11.89
C ALA A 16 18.25 -25.55 -11.53
N GLU A 17 18.05 -24.28 -11.16
CA GLU A 17 19.13 -23.35 -10.79
C GLU A 17 19.45 -23.35 -9.28
N GLN A 18 18.67 -24.03 -8.44
CA GLN A 18 18.96 -24.13 -7.00
C GLN A 18 20.32 -24.81 -6.70
N PRO A 19 20.71 -25.92 -7.38
CA PRO A 19 22.00 -26.58 -7.16
C PRO A 19 23.23 -25.71 -7.49
N ASN A 20 23.05 -24.69 -8.33
CA ASN A 20 24.14 -23.77 -8.70
C ASN A 20 24.42 -22.74 -7.60
N ASP A 21 23.49 -22.54 -6.65
CA ASP A 21 23.67 -21.60 -5.56
C ASP A 21 24.31 -22.27 -4.34
N ARG A 22 25.59 -21.98 -4.10
CA ARG A 22 26.36 -22.44 -2.93
C ARG A 22 25.63 -22.23 -1.61
N PHE A 23 24.85 -21.16 -1.48
CA PHE A 23 24.08 -20.90 -0.26
C PHE A 23 22.92 -21.88 -0.15
N LEU A 24 22.14 -22.09 -1.21
CA LEU A 24 21.00 -23.00 -1.16
C LEU A 24 21.44 -24.47 -1.02
N CYS A 25 22.56 -24.87 -1.63
CA CYS A 25 23.16 -26.18 -1.41
C CYS A 25 23.53 -26.41 0.05
N ARG A 26 24.21 -25.43 0.67
CA ARG A 26 24.53 -25.50 2.10
C ARG A 26 23.28 -25.57 2.98
N MET A 27 22.22 -24.82 2.63
CA MET A 27 20.96 -24.87 3.37
C MET A 27 20.22 -26.20 3.19
N ARG A 28 20.32 -26.83 2.01
CA ARG A 28 19.80 -28.18 1.75
C ARG A 28 20.52 -29.21 2.62
N GLU A 29 21.85 -29.25 2.61
CA GLU A 29 22.64 -30.19 3.43
C GLU A 29 22.34 -30.04 4.92
N LEU A 30 22.22 -28.80 5.40
CA LEU A 30 21.92 -28.52 6.82
C LEU A 30 20.47 -28.87 7.20
N SER A 31 19.55 -28.79 6.24
CA SER A 31 18.16 -29.23 6.40
C SER A 31 18.09 -30.75 6.49
N GLU A 32 18.79 -31.47 5.61
CA GLU A 32 18.87 -32.94 5.61
C GLU A 32 19.57 -33.47 6.87
N ALA A 33 20.58 -32.74 7.36
CA ALA A 33 21.25 -33.05 8.63
C ALA A 33 20.43 -32.68 9.88
N GLY A 34 19.21 -32.14 9.74
CA GLY A 34 18.34 -31.76 10.86
C GLY A 34 18.87 -30.61 11.73
N ARG A 35 19.84 -29.83 11.23
CA ARG A 35 20.53 -28.78 12.01
C ARG A 35 19.86 -27.41 11.94
N ILE A 36 18.95 -27.21 10.99
CA ILE A 36 18.26 -25.94 10.76
C ILE A 36 16.76 -26.21 10.60
N GLY A 37 15.95 -25.49 11.39
CA GLY A 37 14.49 -25.48 11.23
C GLY A 37 14.03 -24.54 10.12
N GLY A 38 12.95 -24.90 9.43
CA GLY A 38 12.24 -24.04 8.49
C GLY A 38 12.57 -24.26 7.01
N PHE A 39 13.69 -24.91 6.68
CA PHE A 39 13.97 -25.37 5.32
C PHE A 39 13.50 -26.81 5.15
N VAL A 40 12.87 -27.11 4.02
CA VAL A 40 12.41 -28.46 3.67
C VAL A 40 12.65 -28.68 2.19
N VAL A 41 13.07 -29.89 1.80
CA VAL A 41 13.12 -30.32 0.42
C VAL A 41 11.80 -31.00 0.08
N VAL A 42 11.08 -30.49 -0.91
CA VAL A 42 9.82 -31.06 -1.38
C VAL A 42 10.11 -32.20 -2.37
N SER A 43 9.13 -33.07 -2.61
CA SER A 43 9.23 -34.25 -3.49
C SER A 43 9.66 -33.94 -4.93
N ASP A 44 9.49 -32.70 -5.40
CA ASP A 44 9.95 -32.21 -6.71
C ASP A 44 11.42 -31.76 -6.72
N GLY A 45 12.15 -31.95 -5.61
CA GLY A 45 13.53 -31.50 -5.44
C GLY A 45 13.65 -30.00 -5.18
N ALA A 46 12.55 -29.28 -4.96
CA ALA A 46 12.58 -27.86 -4.62
C ALA A 46 12.89 -27.64 -3.14
N LEU A 47 13.87 -26.76 -2.87
CA LEU A 47 14.10 -26.24 -1.52
C LEU A 47 13.05 -25.16 -1.21
N VAL A 48 12.26 -25.38 -0.16
CA VAL A 48 11.28 -24.41 0.35
C VAL A 48 11.66 -23.96 1.76
N PHE A 49 11.33 -22.71 2.09
CA PHE A 49 11.49 -22.14 3.41
C PHE A 49 10.12 -21.72 3.95
N GLU A 50 9.64 -22.36 5.02
CA GLU A 50 8.31 -22.13 5.61
C GLU A 50 7.17 -22.18 4.57
N GLY A 51 7.24 -23.11 3.61
CA GLY A 51 6.27 -23.24 2.52
C GLY A 51 6.47 -22.26 1.35
N ARG A 52 7.57 -21.49 1.33
CA ARG A 52 7.91 -20.53 0.25
C ARG A 52 9.06 -21.06 -0.60
N LEU A 53 8.97 -20.94 -1.92
CA LEU A 53 10.01 -21.40 -2.84
C LEU A 53 11.29 -20.56 -2.70
N CYS A 54 12.44 -21.21 -2.46
CA CYS A 54 13.72 -20.54 -2.37
C CYS A 54 14.23 -20.17 -3.77
N VAL A 55 14.42 -18.87 -4.02
CA VAL A 55 14.91 -18.37 -5.32
C VAL A 55 16.43 -18.21 -5.27
N PRO A 56 17.19 -18.89 -6.16
CA PRO A 56 18.65 -18.81 -6.20
C PRO A 56 19.14 -17.40 -6.51
N LYS A 57 20.43 -17.14 -6.29
CA LYS A 57 21.11 -15.86 -6.57
C LYS A 57 21.36 -15.65 -8.07
N VAL A 58 20.35 -15.94 -8.90
CA VAL A 58 20.32 -15.65 -10.33
C VAL A 58 19.53 -14.37 -10.54
N TRP A 59 20.19 -13.32 -11.04
CA TRP A 59 19.54 -12.01 -11.22
C TRP A 59 18.39 -12.07 -12.21
N GLU A 60 18.53 -12.85 -13.29
CA GLU A 60 17.52 -12.98 -14.34
C GLU A 60 16.18 -13.51 -13.81
N LEU A 61 16.21 -14.61 -13.05
CA LEU A 61 15.01 -15.18 -12.43
C LEU A 61 14.37 -14.22 -11.43
N ARG A 62 15.17 -13.56 -10.59
CA ARG A 62 14.65 -12.58 -9.64
C ARG A 62 14.04 -11.38 -10.35
N ARG A 63 14.66 -10.90 -11.42
CA ARG A 63 14.16 -9.79 -12.23
C ARG A 63 12.85 -10.14 -12.91
N GLU A 64 12.70 -11.36 -13.42
CA GLU A 64 11.46 -11.86 -14.02
C GLU A 64 10.32 -11.85 -13.00
N ILE A 65 10.53 -12.41 -11.81
CA ILE A 65 9.56 -12.37 -10.70
C ILE A 65 9.19 -10.93 -10.30
N LEU A 66 10.20 -10.05 -10.17
CA LEU A 66 9.97 -8.64 -9.80
C LEU A 66 9.19 -7.89 -10.89
N ARG A 67 9.50 -8.15 -12.17
CA ARG A 67 8.82 -7.54 -13.32
C ARG A 67 7.38 -7.99 -13.39
N GLU A 68 7.11 -9.28 -13.24
CA GLU A 68 5.76 -9.83 -13.25
C GLU A 68 4.92 -9.27 -12.10
N ALA A 69 5.46 -9.25 -10.88
CA ALA A 69 4.76 -8.74 -9.71
C ALA A 69 4.52 -7.21 -9.72
N HIS A 70 5.21 -6.45 -10.57
CA HIS A 70 5.12 -4.99 -10.59
C HIS A 70 4.52 -4.40 -11.87
N SER A 71 4.76 -5.05 -13.02
CA SER A 71 4.47 -4.51 -14.35
C SER A 71 3.43 -5.34 -15.10
N ALA A 72 2.91 -6.41 -14.52
CA ALA A 72 1.82 -7.13 -15.14
C ALA A 72 0.57 -6.23 -15.22
N PRO A 73 -0.25 -6.32 -16.28
CA PRO A 73 -1.39 -5.42 -16.50
C PRO A 73 -2.36 -5.31 -15.31
N TYR A 74 -2.48 -6.39 -14.54
CA TYR A 74 -3.35 -6.49 -13.37
C TYR A 74 -2.73 -5.99 -12.06
N THR A 75 -1.43 -5.65 -12.03
CA THR A 75 -0.70 -5.38 -10.77
C THR A 75 -0.73 -3.92 -10.29
N ILE A 76 -1.24 -2.97 -11.08
CA ILE A 76 -1.40 -1.54 -10.72
C ILE A 76 -0.15 -0.96 -10.00
N HIS A 77 1.07 -1.35 -10.43
CA HIS A 77 2.33 -0.83 -9.92
C HIS A 77 2.37 -0.72 -8.37
N PRO A 78 2.35 -1.85 -7.65
CA PRO A 78 2.25 -1.85 -6.21
C PRO A 78 3.49 -1.18 -5.59
N GLY A 79 3.28 -0.48 -4.47
CA GLY A 79 4.40 0.05 -3.68
C GLY A 79 5.27 -1.08 -3.11
N SER A 80 6.48 -0.74 -2.66
CA SER A 80 7.48 -1.71 -2.19
C SER A 80 6.97 -2.63 -1.07
N THR A 81 6.20 -2.10 -0.12
CA THR A 81 5.62 -2.88 0.99
C THR A 81 4.60 -3.91 0.50
N LYS A 82 3.66 -3.48 -0.37
CA LYS A 82 2.62 -4.36 -0.92
C LYS A 82 3.25 -5.46 -1.77
N MET A 83 4.15 -5.08 -2.67
CA MET A 83 4.88 -6.02 -3.53
C MET A 83 5.65 -7.07 -2.71
N TYR A 84 6.32 -6.66 -1.64
CA TYR A 84 7.00 -7.59 -0.74
C TYR A 84 6.04 -8.56 -0.04
N GLN A 85 4.90 -8.08 0.45
CA GLN A 85 3.90 -8.91 1.12
C GLN A 85 3.30 -9.95 0.18
N ASP A 86 3.06 -9.59 -1.08
CA ASP A 86 2.52 -10.51 -2.08
C ASP A 86 3.56 -11.56 -2.48
N LEU A 87 4.81 -11.16 -2.76
CA LEU A 87 5.89 -12.10 -3.08
C LEU A 87 6.23 -13.04 -1.92
N LYS A 88 6.16 -12.56 -0.67
CA LYS A 88 6.42 -13.37 0.54
C LYS A 88 5.45 -14.54 0.68
N LYS A 89 4.29 -14.55 0.03
CA LYS A 89 3.36 -15.69 0.09
C LYS A 89 3.92 -16.92 -0.63
N SER A 90 4.69 -16.72 -1.70
CA SER A 90 5.12 -17.80 -2.60
C SER A 90 6.63 -17.96 -2.70
N PHE A 91 7.41 -16.90 -2.52
CA PHE A 91 8.85 -16.90 -2.75
C PHE A 91 9.65 -16.40 -1.53
N TRP A 92 10.88 -16.87 -1.43
CA TRP A 92 11.84 -16.41 -0.44
C TRP A 92 13.25 -16.35 -1.01
N TRP A 93 14.00 -15.29 -0.68
CA TRP A 93 15.45 -15.23 -0.88
C TRP A 93 16.09 -14.19 0.02
N ARG A 94 17.40 -14.35 0.26
CA ARG A 94 18.17 -13.41 1.10
C ARG A 94 18.19 -12.01 0.48
N GLY A 95 17.70 -11.03 1.23
CA GLY A 95 17.66 -9.63 0.80
C GLY A 95 16.46 -9.24 -0.07
N MET A 96 15.42 -10.08 -0.13
CA MET A 96 14.20 -9.84 -0.93
C MET A 96 13.61 -8.44 -0.73
N LYS A 97 13.39 -8.01 0.52
CA LYS A 97 12.84 -6.68 0.83
C LYS A 97 13.67 -5.54 0.23
N ARG A 98 14.99 -5.64 0.29
CA ARG A 98 15.92 -4.63 -0.26
C ARG A 98 15.87 -4.62 -1.79
N GLN A 99 15.80 -5.79 -2.43
CA GLN A 99 15.72 -5.88 -3.89
C GLN A 99 14.37 -5.37 -4.42
N VAL A 100 13.26 -5.69 -3.75
CA VAL A 100 11.93 -5.15 -4.06
C VAL A 100 11.94 -3.63 -3.95
N ALA A 101 12.47 -3.06 -2.86
CA ALA A 101 12.55 -1.62 -2.69
C ALA A 101 13.33 -0.95 -3.84
N LYS A 102 14.53 -1.46 -4.17
CA LYS A 102 15.34 -0.94 -5.29
C LYS A 102 14.63 -1.05 -6.65
N PHE A 103 13.86 -2.12 -6.87
CA PHE A 103 13.16 -2.32 -8.14
C PHE A 103 12.00 -1.33 -8.30
N VAL A 104 11.19 -1.16 -7.26
CA VAL A 104 10.07 -0.19 -7.27
C VAL A 104 10.60 1.24 -7.35
N ASP A 105 11.70 1.54 -6.65
CA ASP A 105 12.36 2.85 -6.68
C ASP A 105 12.87 3.19 -8.09
N GLY A 106 13.34 2.21 -8.87
CA GLY A 106 13.76 2.41 -10.26
C GLY A 106 12.62 2.51 -11.30
N CYS A 107 11.35 2.40 -10.90
CA CYS A 107 10.23 2.44 -11.85
C CYS A 107 9.84 3.88 -12.19
N LEU A 108 10.07 4.30 -13.45
CA LEU A 108 9.73 5.64 -13.95
C LEU A 108 8.25 6.00 -13.78
N VAL A 109 7.35 5.06 -14.04
CA VAL A 109 5.89 5.27 -13.88
C VAL A 109 5.54 5.53 -12.41
N CYS A 110 6.08 4.73 -11.49
CA CYS A 110 5.89 4.96 -10.06
C CYS A 110 6.46 6.30 -9.61
N GLN A 111 7.67 6.66 -10.07
CA GLN A 111 8.30 7.93 -9.73
C GLN A 111 7.46 9.13 -10.20
N GLN A 112 6.90 9.09 -11.41
CA GLN A 112 6.10 10.19 -11.95
C GLN A 112 4.74 10.36 -11.26
N VAL A 113 4.07 9.24 -10.98
CA VAL A 113 2.72 9.21 -10.39
C VAL A 113 2.75 9.40 -8.88
N LYS A 114 3.72 8.79 -8.19
CA LYS A 114 3.83 8.75 -6.73
C LYS A 114 4.91 9.67 -6.16
N ALA A 115 5.40 10.62 -6.95
CA ALA A 115 6.30 11.66 -6.44
C ALA A 115 5.68 12.34 -5.22
N GLU A 116 6.45 12.47 -4.15
CA GLU A 116 6.07 13.29 -3.00
C GLU A 116 6.13 14.76 -3.42
N ARG A 117 4.98 15.29 -3.85
CA ARG A 117 4.85 16.69 -4.28
C ARG A 117 4.58 17.65 -3.11
N GLN A 118 4.46 17.11 -1.90
CA GLN A 118 4.21 17.89 -0.70
C GLN A 118 5.54 18.33 -0.12
N LYS A 119 5.65 19.62 0.21
CA LYS A 119 6.74 20.10 1.06
C LYS A 119 6.66 19.36 2.41
N PRO A 120 7.80 19.17 3.12
CA PRO A 120 7.75 18.70 4.49
C PRO A 120 6.72 19.53 5.25
N ARG A 121 5.74 18.86 5.86
CA ARG A 121 4.71 19.57 6.62
C ARG A 121 5.43 20.37 7.71
N GLY A 122 5.24 21.68 7.71
CA GLY A 122 5.75 22.54 8.78
C GLY A 122 5.13 22.14 10.12
N LEU A 123 5.68 22.68 11.20
CA LEU A 123 5.04 22.56 12.51
C LEU A 123 3.64 23.18 12.44
N LEU A 124 2.62 22.42 12.86
CA LEU A 124 1.27 22.98 13.03
C LEU A 124 1.35 24.07 14.09
N GLN A 125 0.86 25.26 13.77
CA GLN A 125 0.63 26.31 14.78
C GLN A 125 -0.71 26.03 15.45
N PRO A 126 -0.73 25.58 16.72
CA PRO A 126 -1.99 25.39 17.42
C PRO A 126 -2.67 26.75 17.63
N LEU A 127 -4.00 26.78 17.45
CA LEU A 127 -4.81 27.93 17.84
C LEU A 127 -4.79 28.07 19.36
N GLU A 128 -4.81 29.31 19.86
CA GLU A 128 -4.97 29.57 21.29
C GLU A 128 -6.27 28.95 21.79
N VAL A 129 -6.22 28.33 22.97
CA VAL A 129 -7.41 27.72 23.59
C VAL A 129 -8.24 28.84 24.21
N PRO A 130 -9.52 29.00 23.83
CA PRO A 130 -10.38 30.03 24.40
C PRO A 130 -10.59 29.80 25.90
N LEU A 131 -10.85 30.87 26.65
CA LEU A 131 -11.09 30.80 28.09
C LEU A 131 -12.56 30.53 28.41
N TRP A 132 -13.47 30.94 27.52
CA TRP A 132 -14.91 30.84 27.73
C TRP A 132 -15.62 30.09 26.61
N LYS A 133 -16.73 29.45 26.97
CA LYS A 133 -17.64 28.82 26.00
C LYS A 133 -18.16 29.89 25.02
N TRP A 134 -18.22 29.53 23.73
CA TRP A 134 -18.71 30.40 22.65
C TRP A 134 -17.85 31.64 22.36
N GLU A 135 -16.65 31.74 22.94
CA GLU A 135 -15.70 32.83 22.67
C GLU A 135 -15.07 32.71 21.27
N CYS A 136 -14.76 31.48 20.87
CA CYS A 136 -14.25 31.18 19.53
C CYS A 136 -15.08 30.05 18.93
N ILE A 137 -15.66 30.31 17.77
CA ILE A 137 -16.46 29.35 17.02
C ILE A 137 -15.87 29.15 15.62
N THR A 138 -16.02 27.95 15.11
CA THR A 138 -15.75 27.64 13.70
C THR A 138 -17.07 27.39 12.99
N MET A 139 -17.24 28.00 11.82
CA MET A 139 -18.41 27.84 10.97
C MET A 139 -18.02 27.07 9.71
N ASP A 140 -18.83 26.10 9.32
CA ASP A 140 -18.67 25.36 8.06
C ASP A 140 -20.03 25.08 7.41
N TYR A 141 -20.03 24.80 6.11
CA TYR A 141 -21.23 24.55 5.33
C TYR A 141 -21.12 23.21 4.60
N LEU A 142 -22.03 22.29 4.94
CA LEU A 142 -22.23 21.10 4.13
C LEU A 142 -23.28 21.42 3.07
N VAL A 143 -22.84 21.63 1.83
CA VAL A 143 -23.67 22.04 0.69
C VAL A 143 -23.98 20.88 -0.25
N GLU A 144 -24.85 21.13 -1.24
CA GLU A 144 -25.21 20.17 -2.30
C GLU A 144 -25.85 18.87 -1.78
N LEU A 145 -26.60 18.97 -0.68
CA LEU A 145 -27.36 17.84 -0.14
C LEU A 145 -28.67 17.64 -0.91
N PRO A 146 -29.21 16.40 -0.94
CA PRO A 146 -30.57 16.17 -1.41
C PRO A 146 -31.56 17.06 -0.66
N LYS A 147 -32.45 17.72 -1.41
CA LYS A 147 -33.46 18.61 -0.84
C LYS A 147 -34.36 17.85 0.13
N SER A 148 -34.48 18.37 1.35
CA SER A 148 -35.47 17.90 2.32
C SER A 148 -36.90 18.24 1.86
N ARG A 149 -37.91 17.66 2.52
CA ARG A 149 -39.34 17.99 2.25
C ARG A 149 -39.64 19.48 2.45
N SER A 150 -38.92 20.15 3.34
CA SER A 150 -39.05 21.59 3.61
C SER A 150 -38.17 22.47 2.69
N GLY A 151 -37.45 21.85 1.75
CA GLY A 151 -36.66 22.52 0.72
C GLY A 151 -35.26 22.96 1.12
N TYR A 152 -34.74 22.50 2.27
CA TYR A 152 -33.34 22.73 2.67
C TYR A 152 -32.40 21.78 1.92
N ASP A 153 -31.26 22.29 1.46
CA ASP A 153 -30.25 21.58 0.66
C ASP A 153 -28.83 21.70 1.23
N SER A 154 -28.71 22.29 2.42
CA SER A 154 -27.44 22.54 3.08
C SER A 154 -27.59 22.55 4.60
N ILE A 155 -26.49 22.28 5.30
CA ILE A 155 -26.41 22.34 6.75
C ILE A 155 -25.31 23.34 7.12
N TRP A 156 -25.67 24.32 7.94
CA TRP A 156 -24.72 25.23 8.57
C TRP A 156 -24.27 24.64 9.90
N VAL A 157 -22.97 24.41 10.02
CA VAL A 157 -22.32 23.80 11.18
C VAL A 157 -21.61 24.89 11.96
N ILE A 158 -21.96 25.05 13.23
CA ILE A 158 -21.31 25.99 14.15
C ILE A 158 -20.74 25.18 15.31
N VAL A 159 -19.43 25.24 15.52
CA VAL A 159 -18.75 24.47 16.57
C VAL A 159 -18.02 25.40 17.52
N ASP A 160 -18.29 25.27 18.81
CA ASP A 160 -17.53 25.94 19.87
C ASP A 160 -16.13 25.31 20.01
N HIS A 161 -15.09 26.13 19.93
CA HIS A 161 -13.72 25.63 19.93
C HIS A 161 -13.29 25.08 21.29
N LEU A 162 -13.88 25.55 22.39
CA LEU A 162 -13.56 25.10 23.75
C LEU A 162 -14.26 23.78 24.11
N THR A 163 -15.59 23.74 24.05
CA THR A 163 -16.39 22.59 24.50
C THR A 163 -16.57 21.52 23.41
N LYS A 164 -16.27 21.85 22.14
CA LYS A 164 -16.59 21.04 20.96
C LYS A 164 -18.08 20.77 20.78
N SER A 165 -18.94 21.55 21.44
CA SER A 165 -20.39 21.53 21.20
C SER A 165 -20.69 22.04 19.80
N ALA A 166 -21.57 21.35 19.07
CA ALA A 166 -21.91 21.68 17.69
C ALA A 166 -23.41 21.96 17.52
N HIS A 167 -23.73 23.00 16.78
CA HIS A 167 -25.07 23.32 16.29
C HIS A 167 -25.14 23.06 14.79
N PHE A 168 -26.21 22.38 14.37
CA PHE A 168 -26.49 22.04 12.97
C PHE A 168 -27.81 22.67 12.58
N LEU A 169 -27.75 23.68 11.71
CA LEU A 169 -28.92 24.43 11.26
C LEU A 169 -29.22 24.06 9.80
N PRO A 170 -30.46 23.62 9.47
CA PRO A 170 -30.84 23.39 8.09
C PRO A 170 -30.97 24.74 7.37
N VAL A 171 -30.24 24.91 6.28
CA VAL A 171 -30.19 26.15 5.49
C VAL A 171 -30.36 25.86 4.00
N ARG A 172 -30.50 26.91 3.19
CA ARG A 172 -30.56 26.80 1.74
C ARG A 172 -29.33 27.46 1.13
N THR A 173 -28.75 26.86 0.10
CA THR A 173 -27.62 27.43 -0.65
C THR A 173 -27.94 28.79 -1.28
N THR A 174 -29.23 29.10 -1.44
CA THR A 174 -29.71 30.41 -1.93
C THR A 174 -29.83 31.49 -0.86
N MET A 175 -29.59 31.17 0.42
CA MET A 175 -29.64 32.15 1.51
C MET A 175 -28.50 33.16 1.38
N LYS A 176 -28.79 34.42 1.70
CA LYS A 176 -27.81 35.50 1.71
C LYS A 176 -27.19 35.63 3.09
N ALA A 177 -26.06 36.34 3.16
CA ALA A 177 -25.37 36.64 4.43
C ALA A 177 -26.29 37.28 5.49
N SER A 178 -27.25 38.12 5.07
CA SER A 178 -28.29 38.69 5.95
C SER A 178 -29.11 37.61 6.64
N ASP A 179 -29.51 36.58 5.89
CA ASP A 179 -30.39 35.53 6.38
C ASP A 179 -29.65 34.63 7.39
N TYR A 180 -28.33 34.44 7.20
CA TYR A 180 -27.48 33.77 8.18
C TYR A 180 -27.29 34.60 9.46
N ALA A 181 -27.16 35.92 9.33
CA ALA A 181 -27.02 36.80 10.48
C ALA A 181 -28.29 36.84 11.35
N GLU A 182 -29.48 36.69 10.75
CA GLU A 182 -30.74 36.56 11.50
C GLU A 182 -30.89 35.21 12.21
N LEU A 183 -30.21 34.17 11.72
CA LEU A 183 -30.21 32.83 12.33
C LEU A 183 -29.17 32.66 13.44
N PHE A 184 -28.20 33.58 13.55
CA PHE A 184 -27.13 33.55 14.54
C PHE A 184 -27.57 34.20 15.86
#